data_AF-A0A084SQF5-F1
#
_entry.id   AF-A0A084SQF5-F1
#
_cell.length_a   1.000
_cell.length_b   1.000
_cell.length_c   1.000
_cell.angle_alpha   90.00
_cell.angle_beta   90.00
_cell.angle_gamma   90.00
#
_symmetry.space_group_name_H-M   'P 1'
#
loop_
_entity.id
_entity.type
_entity.pdbx_description
1 polymer ?
#
loop_
_entity_poly.entity_id
_entity_poly.type
_entity_poly.pdbx_seq_one_letter_code
_entity_poly.pdbx_strand_id
1 'polypeptide(L)'
;MRWSTLLGGIAGLLLPVPLMLLAGEIRREQRAEMSPAREQVSPVLPLSEQKALQTFGLDCSGSEECESPLGCLYFAGERQGFCGGSTCREDFQCGEDWMCRTVHTLGSEALVRTCIPPGLRKEGESCVQSLGMKEETCAMGFRCTAGWCGRSCQPDEPTSCPQGFFCREGLDGPSCLPTCETTGCSHGQECVSLGEGISVCAVVRGENCQKVPCSEGGLCSVWPPRYEDSRLELKMACSRVSCSDGGPACPPGTSCVQGLCRHPSESGPPDAGPPVSPPRHP
;
A
#
# COMPACT_ATOMS: atom_id res chain seq x y z
N MET A 1 2.73 72.41 1.26
CA MET A 1 2.24 71.02 1.09
C MET A 1 2.17 70.36 2.46
N ARG A 2 1.00 69.87 2.87
CA ARG A 2 0.68 69.48 4.25
C ARG A 2 1.30 68.12 4.58
N TRP A 3 2.31 68.11 5.44
CA TRP A 3 3.04 66.91 5.91
C TRP A 3 2.13 65.89 6.62
N SER A 4 0.97 66.35 7.12
CA SER A 4 -0.01 65.53 7.82
C SER A 4 -0.71 64.49 6.95
N THR A 5 -0.82 64.67 5.63
CA THR A 5 -1.41 63.65 4.74
C THR A 5 -0.43 62.54 4.36
N LEU A 6 0.88 62.82 4.42
CA LEU A 6 1.93 61.82 4.17
C LEU A 6 2.08 60.84 5.34
N LEU A 7 1.98 61.33 6.58
CA LEU A 7 2.04 60.48 7.77
C LEU A 7 0.81 59.57 7.93
N GLY A 8 -0.38 60.05 7.56
CA GLY A 8 -1.61 59.24 7.58
C GLY A 8 -1.59 58.06 6.61
N GLY A 9 -1.00 58.26 5.42
CA GLY A 9 -0.88 57.19 4.42
C GLY A 9 0.07 56.05 4.84
N ILE A 10 1.18 56.38 5.52
CA ILE A 10 2.17 55.40 5.97
C ILE A 10 1.63 54.55 7.13
N ALA A 11 0.89 55.17 8.07
CA ALA A 11 0.26 54.44 9.17
C ALA A 11 -0.85 53.47 8.69
N GLY A 12 -1.59 53.82 7.64
CA GLY A 12 -2.59 52.95 7.03
C GLY A 12 -2.02 51.72 6.33
N LEU A 13 -0.76 51.78 5.89
CA LEU A 13 -0.09 50.69 5.16
C LEU A 13 0.73 49.75 6.05
N LEU A 14 1.16 50.22 7.23
CA LEU A 14 1.96 49.43 8.19
C LEU A 14 1.13 48.51 9.09
N LEU A 15 -0.16 48.77 9.27
CA LEU A 15 -1.07 47.96 10.11
C LEU A 15 -1.53 46.62 9.49
N PRO A 16 -1.84 46.50 8.19
CA PRO A 16 -2.32 45.23 7.64
C PRO A 16 -1.21 44.17 7.47
N VAL A 17 0.06 44.59 7.36
CA VAL A 17 1.20 43.67 7.16
C VAL A 17 1.43 42.73 8.35
N PRO A 18 1.53 43.19 9.61
CA PRO A 18 1.69 42.29 10.75
C PRO A 18 0.47 41.40 10.99
N LEU A 19 -0.75 41.87 10.66
CA LEU A 19 -1.96 41.05 10.71
C LEU A 19 -1.95 39.94 9.65
N MET A 20 -1.48 40.22 8.44
CA MET A 20 -1.30 39.21 7.38
C MET A 20 -0.21 38.19 7.75
N LEU A 21 0.87 38.60 8.42
CA LEU A 21 1.92 37.69 8.89
C LEU A 21 1.41 36.79 10.02
N LEU A 22 0.67 37.33 11.00
CA LEU A 22 0.04 36.53 12.06
C LEU A 22 -1.02 35.57 11.51
N ALA A 23 -1.85 36.02 10.56
CA ALA A 23 -2.81 35.15 9.89
C ALA A 23 -2.11 34.06 9.05
N GLY A 24 -0.93 34.36 8.49
CA GLY A 24 -0.09 33.41 7.76
C GLY A 24 0.46 32.30 8.66
N GLU A 25 0.95 32.64 9.86
CA GLU A 25 1.47 31.65 10.83
C GLU A 25 0.35 30.74 11.38
N ILE A 26 -0.81 31.30 11.74
CA ILE A 26 -1.97 30.48 12.19
C ILE A 26 -2.43 29.51 11.08
N ARG A 27 -2.42 29.94 9.81
CA ARG A 27 -2.73 29.06 8.68
C ARG A 27 -1.67 27.98 8.45
N ARG A 28 -0.41 28.24 8.82
CA ARG A 28 0.71 27.31 8.70
C ARG A 28 0.62 26.22 9.76
N GLU A 29 0.27 26.58 10.99
CA GLU A 29 -0.03 25.61 12.05
C GLU A 29 -1.27 24.75 11.71
N GLN A 30 -2.36 25.36 11.21
CA GLN A 30 -3.52 24.59 10.76
C GLN A 30 -3.25 23.66 9.58
N ARG A 31 -2.32 24.01 8.67
CA ARG A 31 -1.86 23.09 7.62
C ARG A 31 -0.89 22.02 8.13
N ALA A 32 -0.15 22.28 9.21
CA ALA A 32 0.70 21.27 9.84
C ALA A 32 -0.11 20.22 10.61
N GLU A 33 -1.28 20.59 11.14
CA GLU A 33 -2.24 19.63 11.75
C GLU A 33 -3.08 18.87 10.72
N MET A 34 -3.27 19.41 9.52
CA MET A 34 -3.77 18.65 8.38
C MET A 34 -2.65 17.86 7.73
N SER A 35 -1.93 17.10 8.57
CA SER A 35 -1.10 15.99 8.12
C SER A 35 -2.00 15.10 7.24
N PRO A 36 -1.55 14.67 6.03
CA PRO A 36 -2.31 13.71 5.23
C PRO A 36 -2.71 12.59 6.19
N ALA A 37 -4.01 12.26 6.23
CA ALA A 37 -4.63 11.34 7.18
C ALA A 37 -3.63 10.24 7.51
N ARG A 38 -2.95 10.39 8.64
CA ARG A 38 -1.81 9.53 8.97
C ARG A 38 -2.48 8.24 9.37
N GLU A 39 -2.57 7.32 8.41
CA GLU A 39 -3.12 5.97 8.51
C GLU A 39 -3.18 5.54 9.98
N GLN A 40 -4.34 5.79 10.59
CA GLN A 40 -4.41 5.84 12.05
C GLN A 40 -4.58 4.43 12.55
N VAL A 41 -3.54 3.93 13.23
CA VAL A 41 -3.59 2.63 13.88
C VAL A 41 -4.60 2.70 15.03
N SER A 42 -5.59 1.82 14.98
CA SER A 42 -6.65 1.69 15.98
C SER A 42 -6.05 1.43 17.37
N PRO A 43 -6.56 2.07 18.43
CA PRO A 43 -6.03 1.86 19.77
C PRO A 43 -6.22 0.42 20.23
N VAL A 44 -5.29 -0.05 21.05
CA VAL A 44 -5.45 -1.33 21.76
C VAL A 44 -6.45 -1.16 22.89
N LEU A 45 -7.60 -1.79 22.75
CA LEU A 45 -8.65 -1.85 23.77
C LEU A 45 -8.55 -3.12 24.61
N PRO A 46 -8.85 -3.08 25.92
CA PRO A 46 -9.05 -4.28 26.73
C PRO A 46 -10.10 -5.21 26.11
N LEU A 47 -9.93 -6.53 26.26
CA LEU A 47 -10.86 -7.52 25.69
C LEU A 47 -12.31 -7.32 26.16
N SER A 48 -12.52 -6.86 27.40
CA SER A 48 -13.86 -6.55 27.92
C SER A 48 -14.54 -5.39 27.19
N GLU A 49 -13.76 -4.37 26.81
CA GLU A 49 -14.27 -3.23 26.04
C GLU A 49 -14.54 -3.64 24.59
N GLN A 50 -13.64 -4.43 23.98
CA GLN A 50 -13.88 -4.95 22.63
C GLN A 50 -15.15 -5.78 22.57
N LYS A 51 -15.37 -6.69 23.54
CA LYS A 51 -16.59 -7.50 23.63
C LYS A 51 -17.87 -6.70 23.92
N ALA A 52 -17.74 -5.48 24.41
CA ALA A 52 -18.89 -4.60 24.62
C ALA A 52 -19.36 -3.95 23.30
N LEU A 53 -18.50 -3.92 22.27
CA LEU A 53 -18.85 -3.43 20.94
C LEU A 53 -19.72 -4.47 20.25
N GLN A 54 -20.83 -4.03 19.66
CA GLN A 54 -21.89 -4.93 19.17
C GLN A 54 -21.43 -5.83 18.02
N THR A 55 -20.51 -5.34 17.20
CA THR A 55 -20.03 -6.03 16.01
C THR A 55 -18.80 -6.89 16.28
N PHE A 56 -18.23 -6.89 17.49
CA PHE A 56 -17.00 -7.60 17.77
C PHE A 56 -17.11 -9.11 17.53
N GLY A 57 -16.24 -9.64 16.68
CA GLY A 57 -16.21 -11.05 16.28
C GLY A 57 -17.32 -11.46 15.32
N LEU A 58 -18.17 -10.54 14.84
CA LEU A 58 -19.12 -10.82 13.76
C LEU A 58 -18.40 -10.84 12.42
N ASP A 59 -18.94 -11.62 11.49
CA ASP A 59 -18.48 -11.66 10.10
C ASP A 59 -18.66 -10.30 9.43
N CYS A 60 -17.73 -9.96 8.56
CA CYS A 60 -17.79 -8.73 7.78
C CYS A 60 -17.23 -8.90 6.37
N SER A 61 -17.74 -8.09 5.44
CA SER A 61 -17.21 -7.96 4.07
C SER A 61 -16.39 -6.67 3.88
N GLY A 62 -16.55 -5.70 4.79
CA GLY A 62 -15.88 -4.42 4.79
C GLY A 62 -15.89 -3.79 6.19
N SER A 63 -15.00 -2.83 6.43
CA SER A 63 -14.82 -2.22 7.76
C SER A 63 -15.94 -1.27 8.14
N GLU A 64 -16.76 -0.82 7.19
CA GLU A 64 -17.99 -0.07 7.42
C GLU A 64 -19.05 -0.89 8.17
N GLU A 65 -18.94 -2.22 8.16
CA GLU A 65 -19.80 -3.13 8.93
C GLU A 65 -19.34 -3.27 10.40
N CYS A 66 -18.18 -2.70 10.75
CA CYS A 66 -17.58 -2.80 12.07
C CYS A 66 -17.70 -1.49 12.85
N GLU A 67 -18.07 -1.58 14.13
CA GLU A 67 -18.12 -0.44 15.05
C GLU A 67 -16.69 0.06 15.35
N SER A 68 -16.44 1.37 15.19
CA SER A 68 -15.15 1.97 15.53
C SER A 68 -14.79 1.72 17.01
N PRO A 69 -13.53 1.34 17.35
CA PRO A 69 -12.34 1.33 16.49
C PRO A 69 -12.01 -0.07 15.92
N LEU A 70 -13.01 -0.94 15.74
CA LEU A 70 -12.82 -2.22 15.06
C LEU A 70 -12.66 -1.99 13.56
N GLY A 71 -11.96 -2.91 12.90
CA GLY A 71 -11.95 -3.02 11.45
C GLY A 71 -12.17 -4.45 10.99
N CYS A 72 -12.46 -4.62 9.71
CA CYS A 72 -12.73 -5.94 9.14
C CYS A 72 -11.42 -6.67 8.86
N LEU A 73 -11.06 -7.61 9.73
CA LEU A 73 -9.84 -8.42 9.63
C LEU A 73 -10.07 -9.63 8.73
N TYR A 74 -9.28 -9.76 7.66
CA TYR A 74 -9.39 -10.87 6.73
C TYR A 74 -8.40 -11.99 7.00
N PHE A 75 -8.92 -13.19 7.23
CA PHE A 75 -8.14 -14.41 7.37
C PHE A 75 -8.11 -15.14 6.04
N ALA A 76 -6.98 -15.05 5.33
CA ALA A 76 -6.86 -15.60 3.99
C ALA A 76 -6.99 -17.14 3.95
N GLY A 77 -6.61 -17.82 5.04
CA GLY A 77 -6.77 -19.27 5.18
C GLY A 77 -8.24 -19.73 5.22
N GLU A 78 -9.12 -18.94 5.83
CA GLU A 78 -10.55 -19.26 5.97
C GLU A 78 -11.42 -18.52 4.96
N ARG A 79 -10.84 -17.53 4.25
CA ARG A 79 -11.55 -16.61 3.33
C ARG A 79 -12.73 -15.91 3.99
N GLN A 80 -12.58 -15.59 5.27
CA GLN A 80 -13.60 -14.97 6.10
C GLN A 80 -13.03 -13.71 6.73
N GLY A 81 -13.84 -12.64 6.72
CA GLY A 81 -13.56 -11.41 7.45
C GLY A 81 -14.32 -11.39 8.76
N PHE A 82 -13.73 -10.86 9.83
CA PHE A 82 -14.47 -10.56 11.06
C PHE A 82 -14.06 -9.21 11.66
N CYS A 83 -14.98 -8.59 12.39
CA CYS A 83 -14.71 -7.32 13.05
C CYS A 83 -13.82 -7.53 14.29
N GLY A 84 -12.62 -6.96 14.27
CA GLY A 84 -11.65 -7.04 15.35
C GLY A 84 -10.88 -5.74 15.54
N GLY A 85 -10.37 -5.53 16.76
CA GLY A 85 -9.57 -4.36 17.12
C GLY A 85 -8.10 -4.70 17.29
N SER A 86 -7.28 -3.69 17.56
CA SER A 86 -5.86 -3.91 17.89
C SER A 86 -5.74 -4.71 19.20
N THR A 87 -4.91 -5.76 19.19
CA THR A 87 -4.65 -6.65 20.34
C THR A 87 -3.27 -6.43 20.95
N CYS A 88 -2.36 -5.73 20.26
CA CYS A 88 -1.00 -5.48 20.71
C CYS A 88 -0.48 -4.11 20.27
N ARG A 89 0.50 -3.58 20.99
CA ARG A 89 1.31 -2.40 20.62
C ARG A 89 2.76 -2.79 20.33
N GLU A 90 3.25 -3.83 20.98
CA GLU A 90 4.64 -4.28 20.87
C GLU A 90 4.72 -5.80 20.90
N ASP A 91 5.82 -6.36 20.36
CA ASP A 91 6.01 -7.80 20.20
C ASP A 91 5.99 -8.54 21.55
N PHE A 92 6.44 -7.92 22.65
CA PHE A 92 6.43 -8.53 23.99
C PHE A 92 5.02 -8.79 24.56
N GLN A 93 3.99 -8.11 24.02
CA GLN A 93 2.60 -8.32 24.41
C GLN A 93 1.99 -9.53 23.72
N CYS A 94 2.65 -10.03 22.67
CA CYS A 94 2.32 -11.28 22.04
C CYS A 94 2.99 -12.44 22.78
N GLY A 95 2.43 -13.65 22.64
CA GLY A 95 3.03 -14.85 23.23
C GLY A 95 4.40 -15.18 22.65
N GLU A 96 5.09 -16.15 23.25
CA GLU A 96 6.34 -16.70 22.69
C GLU A 96 6.12 -17.12 21.23
N ASP A 97 7.01 -16.71 20.33
CA ASP A 97 6.91 -16.92 18.87
C ASP A 97 5.73 -16.20 18.18
N TRP A 98 5.29 -15.06 18.69
CA TRP A 98 4.33 -14.18 18.01
C TRP A 98 4.87 -12.77 17.90
N MET A 99 4.42 -12.03 16.89
CA MET A 99 4.89 -10.68 16.61
C MET A 99 3.71 -9.73 16.44
N CYS A 100 3.83 -8.52 16.97
CA CYS A 100 2.82 -7.49 16.84
C CYS A 100 2.99 -6.76 15.50
N ARG A 101 2.03 -6.95 14.59
CA ARG A 101 2.10 -6.39 13.23
C ARG A 101 0.87 -5.58 12.90
N THR A 102 1.09 -4.52 12.15
CA THR A 102 0.02 -3.68 11.62
C THR A 102 -0.53 -4.32 10.35
N VAL A 103 -1.84 -4.49 10.30
CA VAL A 103 -2.53 -5.09 9.15
C VAL A 103 -3.60 -4.14 8.64
N HIS A 104 -3.76 -4.13 7.31
CA HIS A 104 -4.86 -3.43 6.66
C HIS A 104 -6.18 -4.16 6.91
N THR A 105 -7.24 -3.38 7.06
CA THR A 105 -8.61 -3.90 7.18
C THR A 105 -9.30 -3.86 5.82
N LEU A 106 -10.25 -4.76 5.57
CA LEU A 106 -10.98 -4.77 4.30
C LEU A 106 -11.85 -3.52 4.17
N GLY A 107 -11.80 -2.85 3.02
CA GLY A 107 -12.73 -1.76 2.70
C GLY A 107 -12.49 -0.43 3.43
N SER A 108 -11.44 -0.30 4.26
CA SER A 108 -11.10 1.00 4.86
C SER A 108 -9.59 1.23 5.00
N GLU A 109 -9.24 2.49 5.23
CA GLU A 109 -7.89 2.92 5.60
C GLU A 109 -7.58 2.66 7.09
N ALA A 110 -8.51 2.05 7.85
CA ALA A 110 -8.26 1.72 9.24
C ALA A 110 -7.20 0.62 9.34
N LEU A 111 -6.21 0.87 10.18
CA LEU A 111 -5.17 -0.09 10.51
C LEU A 111 -5.42 -0.66 11.88
N VAL A 112 -5.16 -1.96 12.06
CA VAL A 112 -5.20 -2.59 13.39
C VAL A 112 -3.90 -3.35 13.62
N ARG A 113 -3.47 -3.45 14.88
CA ARG A 113 -2.29 -4.20 15.27
C ARG A 113 -2.66 -5.50 15.93
N THR A 114 -2.20 -6.60 15.37
CA THR A 114 -2.55 -7.93 15.85
C THR A 114 -1.32 -8.81 15.98
N CYS A 115 -1.37 -9.74 16.93
CA CYS A 115 -0.34 -10.75 17.07
C CYS A 115 -0.48 -11.76 15.94
N ILE A 116 0.57 -11.90 15.14
CA ILE A 116 0.66 -12.91 14.08
C ILE A 116 1.86 -13.84 14.33
N PRO A 117 1.77 -15.12 13.95
CA PRO A 117 2.93 -15.99 14.01
C PRO A 117 3.97 -15.54 12.97
N PRO A 118 5.27 -15.80 13.19
CA PRO A 118 6.30 -15.60 12.18
C PRO A 118 6.03 -16.51 10.98
N GLY A 119 6.30 -15.94 9.81
CA GLY A 119 6.25 -16.68 8.56
C GLY A 119 7.58 -17.31 8.18
N LEU A 120 7.71 -17.63 6.91
CA LEU A 120 8.86 -18.33 6.34
C LEU A 120 9.69 -17.46 5.39
N ARG A 121 9.17 -16.29 5.00
CA ARG A 121 9.83 -15.42 4.04
C ARG A 121 11.07 -14.77 4.62
N LYS A 122 12.15 -14.81 3.86
CA LYS A 122 13.46 -14.24 4.23
C LYS A 122 13.55 -12.78 3.79
N GLU A 123 14.56 -12.09 4.28
CA GLU A 123 14.89 -10.75 3.82
C GLU A 123 15.07 -10.69 2.29
N GLY A 124 14.47 -9.67 1.67
CA GLY A 124 14.45 -9.50 0.22
C GLY A 124 13.42 -10.38 -0.51
N GLU A 125 12.65 -11.21 0.19
CA GLU A 125 11.53 -11.94 -0.40
C GLU A 125 10.21 -11.16 -0.29
N SER A 126 9.29 -11.42 -1.23
CA SER A 126 7.98 -10.78 -1.19
C SER A 126 7.11 -11.38 -0.09
N CYS A 127 6.26 -10.53 0.48
CA CYS A 127 5.37 -10.88 1.57
C CYS A 127 4.00 -10.25 1.41
N VAL A 128 3.04 -10.82 2.13
CA VAL A 128 1.69 -10.31 2.27
C VAL A 128 1.44 -10.06 3.75
N GLN A 129 0.97 -8.85 4.09
CA GLN A 129 0.47 -8.54 5.42
C GLN A 129 -0.94 -9.14 5.59
N SER A 130 -1.01 -10.46 5.73
CA SER A 130 -2.28 -11.18 5.90
C SER A 130 -2.28 -12.07 7.14
N LEU A 131 -3.48 -12.35 7.63
CA LEU A 131 -3.69 -13.31 8.70
C LEU A 131 -3.80 -14.72 8.11
N GLY A 132 -2.99 -15.65 8.61
CA GLY A 132 -3.16 -17.09 8.38
C GLY A 132 -2.30 -17.75 7.31
N MET A 133 -1.45 -17.03 6.57
CA MET A 133 -0.55 -17.61 5.56
C MET A 133 0.92 -17.47 5.97
N LYS A 134 1.47 -18.50 6.64
CA LYS A 134 2.86 -18.49 7.12
C LYS A 134 3.87 -18.43 5.97
N GLU A 135 3.55 -19.06 4.85
CA GLU A 135 4.39 -19.15 3.66
C GLU A 135 4.56 -17.78 2.97
N GLU A 136 3.62 -16.86 3.19
CA GLU A 136 3.61 -15.52 2.59
C GLU A 136 3.99 -14.41 3.57
N THR A 137 4.25 -14.73 4.84
CA THR A 137 4.62 -13.76 5.87
C THR A 137 6.12 -13.82 6.17
N CYS A 138 6.65 -12.72 6.68
CA CYS A 138 8.07 -12.61 7.01
C CYS A 138 8.45 -13.45 8.23
N ALA A 139 9.62 -14.06 8.16
CA ALA A 139 10.23 -14.75 9.29
C ALA A 139 10.54 -13.78 10.44
N MET A 140 10.81 -14.35 11.61
CA MET A 140 11.11 -13.59 12.81
C MET A 140 12.28 -12.63 12.60
N GLY A 141 12.14 -11.40 13.08
CA GLY A 141 13.14 -10.32 12.92
C GLY A 141 12.98 -9.48 11.65
N PHE A 142 12.08 -9.85 10.75
CA PHE A 142 11.77 -9.07 9.54
C PHE A 142 10.36 -8.44 9.61
N ARG A 143 10.21 -7.32 8.91
CA ARG A 143 8.95 -6.58 8.75
C ARG A 143 8.55 -6.66 7.28
N CYS A 144 7.25 -6.81 7.03
CA CYS A 144 6.71 -6.73 5.68
C CYS A 144 6.39 -5.27 5.37
N THR A 145 7.18 -4.62 4.52
CA THR A 145 6.99 -3.22 4.15
C THR A 145 6.93 -3.12 2.63
N ALA A 146 5.90 -2.46 2.11
CA ALA A 146 5.64 -2.36 0.67
C ALA A 146 5.67 -3.71 -0.07
N GLY A 147 5.23 -4.78 0.61
CA GLY A 147 5.21 -6.14 0.07
C GLY A 147 6.55 -6.89 0.07
N TRP A 148 7.56 -6.41 0.81
CA TRP A 148 8.87 -7.05 0.93
C TRP A 148 9.33 -7.22 2.38
N CYS A 149 9.97 -8.34 2.67
CA CYS A 149 10.56 -8.60 3.98
C CYS A 149 11.89 -7.87 4.12
N GLY A 150 12.00 -7.04 5.16
CA GLY A 150 13.21 -6.30 5.49
C GLY A 150 13.53 -6.33 6.97
N ARG A 151 14.81 -6.33 7.34
CA ARG A 151 15.20 -6.04 8.72
C ARG A 151 14.91 -4.57 9.06
N SER A 152 14.81 -4.26 10.35
CA SER A 152 14.66 -2.87 10.79
C SER A 152 15.93 -2.07 10.46
N CYS A 153 15.78 -0.79 10.13
CA CYS A 153 16.89 0.09 9.76
C CYS A 153 16.72 1.48 10.37
N GLN A 154 17.73 2.34 10.22
CA GLN A 154 17.65 3.75 10.60
C GLN A 154 17.70 4.60 9.33
N PRO A 155 16.66 5.41 9.04
CA PRO A 155 16.62 6.23 7.83
C PRO A 155 17.81 7.18 7.70
N ASP A 156 18.30 7.69 8.83
CA ASP A 156 19.42 8.64 8.90
C ASP A 156 20.81 7.96 8.83
N GLU A 157 20.86 6.62 8.81
CA GLU A 157 22.09 5.84 8.76
C GLU A 157 22.13 4.98 7.49
N PRO A 158 22.80 5.44 6.41
CA PRO A 158 22.86 4.71 5.14
C PRO A 158 23.47 3.30 5.24
N THR A 159 24.31 3.06 6.26
CA THR A 159 24.95 1.77 6.53
C THR A 159 24.09 0.80 7.32
N SER A 160 22.88 1.19 7.74
CA SER A 160 21.97 0.32 8.48
C SER A 160 21.39 -0.82 7.64
N CYS A 161 21.41 -0.69 6.31
CA CYS A 161 21.02 -1.73 5.38
C CYS A 161 22.21 -2.41 4.68
N PRO A 162 22.13 -3.72 4.41
CA PRO A 162 23.15 -4.41 3.63
C PRO A 162 23.18 -3.93 2.18
N GLN A 163 24.27 -4.24 1.48
CA GLN A 163 24.39 -3.93 0.04
C GLN A 163 23.22 -4.54 -0.75
N GLY A 164 22.67 -3.76 -1.68
CA GLY A 164 21.48 -4.14 -2.46
C GLY A 164 20.16 -3.87 -1.74
N PHE A 165 20.19 -3.09 -0.66
CA PHE A 165 18.99 -2.64 0.07
C PHE A 165 19.08 -1.16 0.41
N PHE A 166 17.93 -0.53 0.61
CA PHE A 166 17.82 0.84 1.12
C PHE A 166 16.80 0.92 2.26
N CYS A 167 16.99 1.87 3.17
CA CYS A 167 16.10 2.05 4.31
C CYS A 167 14.88 2.89 3.92
N ARG A 168 13.68 2.45 4.31
CA ARG A 168 12.44 3.19 4.08
C ARG A 168 11.46 3.01 5.23
N GLU A 169 10.73 4.09 5.54
CA GLU A 169 9.62 4.06 6.50
C GLU A 169 8.47 3.15 6.03
N GLY A 170 7.86 2.48 7.01
CA GLY A 170 6.73 1.58 6.81
C GLY A 170 5.78 1.60 8.02
N LEU A 171 4.65 0.89 7.93
CA LEU A 171 3.62 0.88 8.97
C LEU A 171 4.14 0.38 10.33
N ASP A 172 5.04 -0.60 10.30
CA ASP A 172 5.67 -1.18 11.49
C ASP A 172 7.06 -0.55 11.76
N GLY A 173 7.31 0.65 11.24
CA GLY A 173 8.60 1.34 11.32
C GLY A 173 9.53 1.06 10.13
N PRO A 174 10.72 1.69 10.12
CA PRO A 174 11.63 1.65 8.99
C PRO A 174 12.25 0.26 8.77
N SER A 175 12.33 -0.15 7.51
CA SER A 175 12.88 -1.45 7.10
C SER A 175 13.70 -1.40 5.80
N CYS A 176 14.66 -2.31 5.67
CA CYS A 176 15.48 -2.48 4.47
C CYS A 176 14.68 -3.11 3.31
N LEU A 177 14.54 -2.38 2.21
CA LEU A 177 13.86 -2.83 0.99
C LEU A 177 14.88 -3.13 -0.12
N PRO A 178 14.62 -4.13 -0.98
CA PRO A 178 15.58 -4.53 -2.00
C PRO A 178 15.73 -3.48 -3.11
N THR A 179 16.95 -3.36 -3.63
CA THR A 179 17.29 -2.62 -4.85
C THR A 179 18.39 -3.33 -5.64
N CYS A 180 18.16 -3.52 -6.94
CA CYS A 180 19.15 -4.08 -7.87
C CYS A 180 19.83 -3.03 -8.74
N GLU A 181 19.49 -1.75 -8.60
CA GLU A 181 19.99 -0.67 -9.46
C GLU A 181 21.51 -0.51 -9.40
N THR A 182 22.10 -0.74 -8.22
CA THR A 182 23.55 -0.58 -8.01
C THR A 182 24.31 -1.90 -8.10
N THR A 183 23.69 -3.03 -7.74
CA THR A 183 24.35 -4.34 -7.71
C THR A 183 24.23 -5.10 -9.02
N GLY A 184 23.24 -4.76 -9.85
CA GLY A 184 22.86 -5.57 -11.00
C GLY A 184 22.24 -6.91 -10.60
N CYS A 185 21.95 -7.73 -11.62
CA CYS A 185 21.32 -9.03 -11.44
C CYS A 185 22.17 -10.15 -12.04
N SER A 186 22.00 -11.34 -11.47
CA SER A 186 22.62 -12.58 -11.97
C SER A 186 22.16 -12.92 -13.39
N HIS A 187 22.95 -13.74 -14.09
CA HIS A 187 22.65 -14.13 -15.46
C HIS A 187 21.24 -14.74 -15.60
N GLY A 188 20.47 -14.22 -16.57
CA GLY A 188 19.09 -14.64 -16.83
C GLY A 188 18.03 -13.95 -15.99
N GLN A 189 18.42 -13.01 -15.13
CA GLN A 189 17.51 -12.11 -14.43
C GLN A 189 17.68 -10.68 -14.91
N GLU A 190 16.61 -9.90 -14.75
CA GLU A 190 16.59 -8.48 -15.05
C GLU A 190 16.25 -7.70 -13.79
N CYS A 191 16.81 -6.50 -13.68
CA CYS A 191 16.44 -5.57 -12.63
C CYS A 191 15.09 -4.93 -13.01
N VAL A 192 14.05 -5.22 -12.24
CA VAL A 192 12.69 -4.74 -12.45
C VAL A 192 12.35 -3.74 -11.35
N SER A 193 11.94 -2.53 -11.73
CA SER A 193 11.47 -1.52 -10.78
C SER A 193 10.04 -1.83 -10.36
N LEU A 194 9.73 -1.76 -9.08
CA LEU A 194 8.38 -1.99 -8.54
C LEU A 194 7.74 -0.68 -8.04
N GLY A 195 8.39 0.45 -8.30
CA GLY A 195 7.98 1.75 -7.81
C GLY A 195 8.62 2.10 -6.47
N GLU A 196 8.61 3.40 -6.16
CA GLU A 196 9.03 3.95 -4.87
C GLU A 196 10.43 3.52 -4.42
N GLY A 197 11.36 3.39 -5.39
CA GLY A 197 12.75 3.00 -5.17
C GLY A 197 12.99 1.49 -5.05
N ILE A 198 11.93 0.68 -4.95
CA ILE A 198 12.05 -0.77 -4.86
C ILE A 198 12.40 -1.33 -6.24
N SER A 199 13.43 -2.16 -6.28
CA SER A 199 13.76 -2.92 -7.49
C SER A 199 14.33 -4.29 -7.14
N VAL A 200 14.00 -5.28 -7.96
CA VAL A 200 14.33 -6.68 -7.68
C VAL A 200 14.84 -7.40 -8.90
N CYS A 201 15.71 -8.37 -8.67
CA CYS A 201 16.19 -9.27 -9.71
C CYS A 201 15.15 -10.36 -9.95
N ALA A 202 14.54 -10.35 -11.13
CA ALA A 202 13.51 -11.30 -11.51
C ALA A 202 13.72 -11.85 -12.92
N VAL A 203 13.19 -13.05 -13.16
CA VAL A 203 12.95 -13.56 -14.51
C VAL A 203 11.66 -12.94 -15.01
N VAL A 204 11.74 -12.15 -16.08
CA VAL A 204 10.56 -11.51 -16.68
C VAL A 204 9.86 -12.47 -17.63
N ARG A 205 8.56 -12.70 -17.40
CA ARG A 205 7.68 -13.44 -18.30
C ARG A 205 6.80 -12.46 -19.07
N GLY A 206 6.89 -12.48 -20.41
CA GLY A 206 6.17 -11.56 -21.29
C GLY A 206 7.05 -10.41 -21.77
N GLU A 207 6.42 -9.29 -22.12
CA GLU A 207 7.14 -8.10 -22.60
C GLU A 207 7.59 -7.27 -21.39
N ASN A 208 8.90 -7.01 -21.28
CA ASN A 208 9.42 -6.08 -20.28
C ASN A 208 9.06 -4.64 -20.66
N CYS A 209 7.86 -4.22 -20.26
CA CYS A 209 7.30 -2.91 -20.55
C CYS A 209 8.01 -1.73 -19.84
N GLN A 210 9.00 -2.00 -18.97
CA GLN A 210 9.88 -0.98 -18.39
C GLN A 210 11.11 -0.70 -19.25
N LYS A 211 11.57 -1.69 -20.02
CA LYS A 211 12.65 -1.51 -21.00
C LYS A 211 12.12 -1.05 -22.35
N VAL A 212 10.99 -1.61 -22.76
CA VAL A 212 10.31 -1.22 -24.00
C VAL A 212 9.03 -0.50 -23.60
N PRO A 213 8.98 0.84 -23.70
CA PRO A 213 7.79 1.60 -23.31
C PRO A 213 6.55 1.10 -24.06
N CYS A 214 5.43 1.06 -23.35
CA CYS A 214 4.15 0.76 -23.98
C CYS A 214 3.80 1.80 -25.04
N SER A 215 3.03 1.40 -26.05
CA SER A 215 2.44 2.31 -27.02
C SER A 215 1.59 3.40 -26.34
N GLU A 216 1.29 4.48 -27.05
CA GLU A 216 0.64 5.67 -26.50
C GLU A 216 -0.62 5.32 -25.68
N GLY A 217 -0.62 5.71 -24.40
CA GLY A 217 -1.69 5.40 -23.44
C GLY A 217 -1.63 4.01 -22.80
N GLY A 218 -0.60 3.20 -23.04
CA GLY A 218 -0.41 1.92 -22.33
C GLY A 218 0.17 2.11 -20.93
N LEU A 219 -0.30 1.31 -19.96
CA LEU A 219 0.27 1.18 -18.63
C LEU A 219 1.10 -0.11 -18.56
N CYS A 220 2.31 -0.02 -18.01
CA CYS A 220 3.09 -1.21 -17.73
C CYS A 220 2.54 -1.90 -16.48
N SER A 221 1.89 -3.04 -16.65
CA SER A 221 1.38 -3.85 -15.55
C SER A 221 2.42 -4.88 -15.13
N VAL A 222 2.75 -4.87 -13.85
CA VAL A 222 3.58 -5.89 -13.19
C VAL A 222 2.66 -6.71 -12.28
N TRP A 223 2.55 -8.00 -12.55
CA TRP A 223 1.71 -8.89 -11.72
C TRP A 223 2.45 -9.32 -10.46
N PRO A 224 1.71 -9.75 -9.42
CA PRO A 224 2.31 -10.22 -8.18
C PRO A 224 3.39 -11.28 -8.39
N PRO A 225 4.45 -11.25 -7.58
CA PRO A 225 5.58 -12.15 -7.71
C PRO A 225 5.19 -13.61 -7.52
N ARG A 226 5.84 -14.47 -8.30
CA ARG A 226 5.82 -15.93 -8.11
C ARG A 226 7.24 -16.42 -7.83
N TYR A 227 7.36 -17.45 -7.01
CA TYR A 227 8.63 -18.11 -6.76
C TYR A 227 8.62 -19.49 -7.42
N GLU A 228 9.51 -19.70 -8.38
CA GLU A 228 9.72 -20.99 -9.04
C GLU A 228 11.20 -21.37 -8.86
N ASP A 229 11.48 -22.54 -8.26
CA ASP A 229 12.85 -22.99 -7.98
C ASP A 229 13.73 -21.93 -7.29
N SER A 230 13.19 -21.23 -6.30
CA SER A 230 13.84 -20.11 -5.58
C SER A 230 14.19 -18.88 -6.44
N ARG A 231 13.70 -18.80 -7.68
CA ARG A 231 13.81 -17.60 -8.53
C ARG A 231 12.51 -16.83 -8.51
N LEU A 232 12.64 -15.51 -8.39
CA LEU A 232 11.53 -14.59 -8.53
C LEU A 232 11.14 -14.49 -10.01
N GLU A 233 9.90 -14.81 -10.33
CA GLU A 233 9.31 -14.57 -11.63
C GLU A 233 8.28 -13.45 -11.56
N LEU A 234 8.40 -12.49 -12.47
CA LEU A 234 7.44 -11.40 -12.64
C LEU A 234 6.85 -11.51 -14.03
N LYS A 235 5.52 -11.58 -14.10
CA LYS A 235 4.83 -11.36 -15.37
C LYS A 235 4.75 -9.85 -15.61
N MET A 236 5.04 -9.44 -16.83
CA MET A 236 4.94 -8.05 -17.27
C MET A 236 4.29 -8.00 -18.64
N ALA A 237 3.48 -6.96 -18.86
CA ALA A 237 2.85 -6.68 -20.14
C ALA A 237 2.29 -5.26 -20.13
N CYS A 238 2.16 -4.71 -21.33
CA CYS A 238 1.38 -3.50 -21.53
C CYS A 238 -0.10 -3.82 -21.42
N SER A 239 -0.74 -3.28 -20.39
CA SER A 239 -2.19 -3.18 -20.35
C SER A 239 -2.61 -1.82 -20.90
N ARG A 240 -3.80 -1.74 -21.47
CA ARG A 240 -4.38 -0.47 -21.88
C ARG A 240 -5.15 0.13 -20.71
N VAL A 241 -5.27 1.46 -20.70
CA VAL A 241 -5.97 2.22 -19.64
C VAL A 241 -7.30 1.56 -19.28
N SER A 242 -7.54 1.38 -17.98
CA SER A 242 -8.84 0.99 -17.48
C SER A 242 -9.84 2.11 -17.75
N CYS A 243 -10.92 1.80 -18.44
CA CYS A 243 -12.01 2.73 -18.70
C CYS A 243 -13.21 2.36 -17.84
N SER A 244 -13.88 3.34 -17.28
CA SER A 244 -15.08 3.17 -16.45
C SER A 244 -15.98 4.38 -16.64
N ASP A 245 -17.24 4.28 -16.22
CA ASP A 245 -18.12 5.45 -16.17
C ASP A 245 -17.54 6.49 -15.19
N GLY A 246 -17.05 7.60 -15.74
CA GLY A 246 -16.35 8.67 -15.00
C GLY A 246 -14.81 8.57 -14.99
N GLY A 247 -14.23 7.52 -15.59
CA GLY A 247 -12.79 7.38 -15.77
C GLY A 247 -12.22 8.16 -16.98
N PRO A 248 -10.88 8.15 -17.17
CA PRO A 248 -10.27 8.76 -18.35
C PRO A 248 -10.79 8.11 -19.64
N ALA A 249 -11.08 8.95 -20.64
CA ALA A 249 -11.50 8.47 -21.95
C ALA A 249 -10.39 7.61 -22.58
N CYS A 250 -10.79 6.54 -23.25
CA CYS A 250 -9.87 5.72 -24.01
C CYS A 250 -9.14 6.55 -25.09
N PRO A 251 -7.83 6.31 -25.31
CA PRO A 251 -7.08 7.03 -26.33
C PRO A 251 -7.68 6.81 -27.74
N PRO A 252 -7.48 7.76 -28.68
CA PRO A 252 -8.04 7.68 -30.03
C PRO A 252 -7.76 6.34 -30.72
N GLY A 253 -8.78 5.75 -31.33
CA GLY A 253 -8.68 4.45 -32.00
C GLY A 253 -8.92 3.23 -31.11
N THR A 254 -9.23 3.42 -29.82
CA THR A 254 -9.64 2.33 -28.90
C THR A 254 -11.06 2.56 -28.34
N SER A 255 -11.73 1.48 -27.90
CA SER A 255 -13.04 1.51 -27.26
C SER A 255 -13.02 0.79 -25.90
N CYS A 256 -13.89 1.20 -24.98
CA CYS A 256 -13.97 0.58 -23.68
C CYS A 256 -14.67 -0.79 -23.75
N VAL A 257 -13.97 -1.87 -23.40
CA VAL A 257 -14.49 -3.24 -23.39
C VAL A 257 -14.13 -3.91 -22.07
N GLN A 258 -15.14 -4.24 -21.27
CA GLN A 258 -14.98 -4.88 -19.94
C GLN A 258 -14.05 -4.09 -19.01
N GLY A 259 -14.18 -2.76 -19.02
CA GLY A 259 -13.39 -1.90 -18.14
C GLY A 259 -11.97 -1.61 -18.63
N LEU A 260 -11.61 -2.00 -19.85
CA LEU A 260 -10.29 -1.77 -20.45
C LEU A 260 -10.41 -1.21 -21.86
N CYS A 261 -9.57 -0.23 -22.21
CA CYS A 261 -9.51 0.28 -23.57
C CYS A 261 -8.96 -0.79 -24.53
N ARG A 262 -9.62 -1.08 -25.64
CA ARG A 262 -9.19 -2.09 -26.63
C ARG A 262 -9.27 -1.56 -28.07
N HIS A 263 -8.35 -1.98 -28.95
CA HIS A 263 -8.42 -1.71 -30.37
C HIS A 263 -9.46 -2.63 -31.05
N PRO A 264 -10.18 -2.14 -32.08
CA PRO A 264 -11.15 -2.94 -32.84
C PRO A 264 -10.57 -4.21 -33.48
N SER A 265 -9.26 -4.24 -33.74
CA SER A 265 -8.56 -5.40 -34.33
C SER A 265 -8.23 -6.50 -33.32
N GLU A 266 -8.35 -6.25 -32.02
CA GLU A 266 -8.14 -7.24 -30.96
C GLU A 266 -9.45 -7.81 -30.40
N SER A 267 -10.59 -7.20 -30.73
CA SER A 267 -11.89 -7.86 -30.61
C SER A 267 -12.04 -8.88 -31.74
N GLY A 268 -11.42 -10.05 -31.56
CA GLY A 268 -11.87 -11.25 -32.25
C GLY A 268 -13.37 -11.47 -32.02
N PRO A 269 -14.05 -12.28 -32.86
CA PRO A 269 -15.45 -12.59 -32.64
C PRO A 269 -15.65 -13.18 -31.23
N PRO A 270 -16.83 -13.00 -30.61
CA PRO A 270 -17.11 -13.53 -29.28
C PRO A 270 -17.03 -15.05 -29.35
N ASP A 271 -15.89 -15.63 -28.98
CA ASP A 271 -15.76 -17.06 -28.78
C ASP A 271 -16.61 -17.44 -27.57
N ALA A 272 -17.55 -18.33 -27.84
CA ALA A 272 -18.49 -18.87 -26.90
C ALA A 272 -17.81 -19.85 -25.92
N GLY A 273 -18.11 -19.70 -24.63
CA GLY A 273 -18.21 -20.80 -23.67
C GLY A 273 -17.59 -20.52 -22.28
N PRO A 274 -18.04 -21.20 -21.20
CA PRO A 274 -19.15 -22.16 -21.04
C PRO A 274 -20.32 -21.60 -20.17
N PRO A 275 -21.47 -22.30 -20.04
CA PRO A 275 -22.64 -21.75 -19.37
C PRO A 275 -22.44 -21.63 -17.85
N VAL A 276 -22.73 -20.44 -17.32
CA VAL A 276 -22.94 -20.22 -15.89
C VAL A 276 -24.29 -20.84 -15.53
N SER A 277 -24.27 -22.01 -14.90
CA SER A 277 -25.44 -22.52 -14.19
C SER A 277 -25.59 -21.77 -12.86
N PRO A 278 -26.78 -21.29 -12.49
CA PRO A 278 -26.97 -20.67 -11.17
C PRO A 278 -26.93 -21.72 -10.05
N PRO A 279 -26.57 -21.35 -8.82
CA PRO A 279 -26.53 -22.28 -7.70
C PRO A 279 -27.95 -22.74 -7.36
N ARG A 280 -28.12 -24.07 -7.24
CA ARG A 280 -29.25 -24.67 -6.51
C ARG A 280 -28.82 -24.81 -5.05
N HIS A 281 -29.57 -24.15 -4.17
CA HIS A 281 -29.59 -24.46 -2.74
C HIS A 281 -30.11 -25.88 -2.51
N PRO A 282 -29.59 -26.55 -1.47
CA PRO A 282 -30.44 -27.05 -0.39
C PRO A 282 -30.28 -26.21 0.88
#